data_AF-A0A7C6III9-F1
#
_entry.id   AF-A0A7C6III9-F1
#
_cell.length_a   1.000
_cell.length_b   1.000
_cell.length_c   1.000
_cell.angle_alpha   90.00
_cell.angle_beta   90.00
_cell.angle_gamma   90.00
#
_symmetry.space_group_name_H-M   'P 1'
#
loop_
_entity.id
_entity.type
_entity.pdbx_description
1 polymer ?
#
loop_
_entity_poly.entity_id
_entity_poly.type
_entity_poly.pdbx_seq_one_letter_code
_entity_poly.pdbx_strand_id
1 'polypeptide(L)'
;MEFIVIAAIIIYILEVNKQLSTKKFIDDTEPYFGFLMEEDYEFLATVKHGSEVDINQLYKKRVRDGLLTVIIMVFIFLSKLNFISVIACFIVGYLVFKFPYTQLKRYYKSNLHHINLMLPYYLKSLEILIQHYTVPVALTRSIKTAPDIFKPGLERLINKIDGGDSTVEPYMDFAKEYPVRDSMRMMRLLYRLGLGSQENKQEQLMMFSRTVSALQNKSREQKYKERLETMENKTMMMLGATGGGILLLLLLSMMMMMQI
;
A
#
# COMPACT_ATOMS: atom_id res chain seq x y z
N MET A 1 25.60 -17.39 -25.64
CA MET A 1 26.55 -17.05 -24.56
C MET A 1 27.49 -15.93 -25.01
N GLU A 2 28.14 -16.05 -26.17
CA GLU A 2 29.06 -15.00 -26.68
C GLU A 2 28.40 -13.64 -26.94
N PHE A 3 27.20 -13.60 -27.54
CA PHE A 3 26.45 -12.34 -27.76
C PHE A 3 26.04 -11.61 -26.48
N ILE A 4 25.80 -12.33 -25.37
CA ILE A 4 25.41 -11.73 -24.08
C ILE A 4 26.62 -11.05 -23.44
N VAL A 5 27.79 -11.67 -23.54
CA VAL A 5 29.06 -11.11 -23.06
C VAL A 5 29.46 -9.89 -23.89
N ILE A 6 29.28 -9.95 -25.21
CA ILE A 6 29.54 -8.82 -26.11
C ILE A 6 28.57 -7.65 -25.84
N ALA A 7 27.28 -7.93 -25.61
CA ALA A 7 26.31 -6.89 -25.23
C ALA A 7 26.64 -6.24 -23.88
N ALA A 8 27.05 -7.02 -22.88
CA ALA A 8 27.49 -6.49 -21.59
C ALA A 8 28.76 -5.61 -21.72
N ILE A 9 29.70 -6.02 -22.57
CA ILE A 9 30.92 -5.26 -22.87
C ILE A 9 30.60 -3.97 -23.64
N ILE A 10 29.67 -3.99 -24.60
CA ILE A 10 29.25 -2.80 -25.35
C ILE A 10 28.51 -1.80 -24.45
N ILE A 11 27.63 -2.26 -23.56
CA ILE A 11 26.95 -1.40 -22.58
C ILE A 11 27.98 -0.77 -21.62
N TYR A 12 28.95 -1.55 -21.15
CA TYR A 12 30.04 -1.07 -20.30
C TYR A 12 30.94 -0.04 -21.02
N ILE A 13 31.27 -0.27 -22.29
CA ILE A 13 32.06 0.66 -23.12
C ILE A 13 31.28 1.95 -23.41
N LEU A 14 29.96 1.86 -23.64
CA LEU A 14 29.09 3.02 -23.86
C LEU A 14 28.93 3.88 -22.60
N GLU A 15 28.92 3.26 -21.41
CA GLU A 15 28.87 3.95 -20.11
C GLU A 15 30.20 4.64 -19.77
N VAL A 16 31.35 4.02 -20.11
CA VAL A 16 32.70 4.59 -19.91
C VAL A 16 33.00 5.73 -20.88
N ASN A 17 32.50 5.67 -22.13
CA ASN A 17 32.78 6.68 -23.17
C ASN A 17 31.93 7.96 -23.09
N LYS A 18 31.07 8.13 -22.06
CA LYS A 18 30.22 9.34 -21.83
C LYS A 18 29.27 9.75 -22.98
N GLN A 19 29.14 8.96 -24.06
CA GLN A 19 28.21 9.26 -25.16
C GLN A 19 26.76 8.84 -24.85
N LEU A 20 26.58 7.85 -23.95
CA LEU A 20 25.30 7.47 -23.34
C LEU A 20 25.46 7.56 -21.83
N SER A 21 25.31 8.77 -21.28
CA SER A 21 25.19 8.91 -19.83
C SER A 21 23.79 8.44 -19.44
N THR A 22 23.71 7.32 -18.73
CA THR A 22 22.47 6.80 -18.15
C THR A 22 21.73 7.91 -17.38
N LYS A 23 22.46 8.81 -16.69
CA LYS A 23 21.89 9.99 -16.01
C LYS A 23 21.31 11.04 -16.97
N LYS A 24 22.02 11.39 -18.04
CA LYS A 24 21.59 12.42 -18.99
C LYS A 24 20.38 11.98 -19.83
N PHE A 25 20.36 10.70 -20.23
CA PHE A 25 19.19 10.11 -20.91
C PHE A 25 17.95 10.06 -20.01
N ILE A 26 18.13 9.89 -18.68
CA ILE A 26 17.04 9.90 -17.70
C ILE A 26 16.46 11.31 -17.52
N ASP A 27 17.30 12.34 -17.44
CA ASP A 27 16.84 13.72 -17.31
C ASP A 27 16.18 14.22 -18.62
N ASP A 28 16.65 13.77 -19.79
CA ASP A 28 16.08 14.14 -21.10
C ASP A 28 14.77 13.38 -21.45
N THR A 29 14.52 12.21 -20.85
CA THR A 29 13.27 11.43 -21.06
C THR A 29 12.16 11.76 -20.05
N GLU A 30 12.49 12.42 -18.94
CA GLU A 30 11.56 12.87 -17.89
C GLU A 30 10.27 13.56 -18.41
N PRO A 31 10.33 14.56 -19.32
CA PRO A 31 9.11 15.25 -19.76
C PRO A 31 8.19 14.39 -20.63
N TYR A 32 8.72 13.36 -21.30
CA TYR A 32 7.94 12.48 -22.18
C TYR A 32 7.21 11.38 -21.42
N PHE A 33 7.73 10.96 -20.26
CA PHE A 33 7.12 9.92 -19.43
C PHE A 33 6.19 10.48 -18.35
N GLY A 34 6.15 11.79 -18.09
CA GLY A 34 5.25 12.39 -17.08
C GLY A 34 3.77 11.99 -17.22
N PHE A 35 3.27 11.80 -18.45
CA PHE A 35 1.91 11.32 -18.71
C PHE A 35 1.66 9.87 -18.26
N LEU A 36 2.71 9.05 -18.14
CA LEU A 36 2.63 7.65 -17.70
C LEU A 36 2.69 7.51 -16.18
N MET A 37 2.78 8.61 -15.43
CA MET A 37 2.70 8.59 -13.97
C MET A 37 1.24 8.33 -13.55
N GLU A 38 1.02 7.29 -12.75
CA GLU A 38 -0.32 6.98 -12.25
C GLU A 38 -0.77 8.01 -11.20
N GLU A 39 -2.03 8.46 -11.27
CA GLU A 39 -2.61 9.48 -10.36
C GLU A 39 -2.48 9.11 -8.86
N ASP A 40 -2.52 7.81 -8.53
CA ASP A 40 -2.41 7.29 -7.17
C ASP A 40 -0.96 6.96 -6.75
N TYR A 41 0.03 7.15 -7.63
CA TYR A 41 1.41 6.74 -7.36
C TYR A 41 2.07 7.57 -6.25
N GLU A 42 1.87 8.88 -6.27
CA GLU A 42 2.42 9.82 -5.28
C GLU A 42 1.95 9.45 -3.86
N PHE A 43 0.66 9.16 -3.74
CA PHE A 43 0.06 8.67 -2.51
C PHE A 43 0.65 7.34 -2.06
N LEU A 44 0.70 6.34 -2.95
CA LEU A 44 1.20 5.01 -2.61
C LEU A 44 2.68 5.02 -2.22
N ALA A 45 3.49 5.88 -2.86
CA ALA A 45 4.90 6.05 -2.53
C ALA A 45 5.08 6.67 -1.15
N THR A 46 4.32 7.73 -0.84
CA THR A 46 4.33 8.41 0.46
C THR A 46 3.92 7.46 1.59
N VAL A 47 2.89 6.63 1.38
CA VAL A 47 2.42 5.66 2.39
C VAL A 47 3.48 4.59 2.71
N LYS A 48 4.31 4.19 1.74
CA LYS A 48 5.31 3.15 1.93
C LYS A 48 6.65 3.69 2.44
N HIS A 49 7.06 4.87 1.98
CA HIS A 49 8.41 5.41 2.18
C HIS A 49 8.46 6.61 3.14
N GLY A 50 7.32 7.16 3.54
CA GLY A 50 7.23 8.33 4.42
C GLY A 50 7.29 9.66 3.66
N SER A 51 7.01 10.76 4.37
CA SER A 51 6.86 12.12 3.82
C SER A 51 8.16 12.76 3.33
N GLU A 52 9.33 12.16 3.61
CA GLU A 52 10.65 12.74 3.32
C GLU A 52 11.29 12.22 2.02
N VAL A 53 10.58 11.38 1.25
CA VAL A 53 11.17 10.74 0.06
C VAL A 53 10.77 11.47 -1.22
N ASP A 54 11.76 11.83 -2.04
CA ASP A 54 11.56 12.40 -3.37
C ASP A 54 10.85 11.40 -4.30
N ILE A 55 9.54 11.57 -4.44
CA ILE A 55 8.66 10.73 -5.27
C ILE A 55 9.10 10.77 -6.75
N ASN A 56 9.59 11.93 -7.20
CA ASN A 56 10.14 12.10 -8.54
C ASN A 56 11.38 11.24 -8.77
N GLN A 57 12.25 11.05 -7.77
CA GLN A 57 13.42 10.18 -7.91
C GLN A 57 13.03 8.69 -7.98
N LEU A 58 12.03 8.27 -7.21
CA LEU A 58 11.51 6.90 -7.28
C LEU A 58 10.86 6.60 -8.63
N TYR A 59 10.13 7.58 -9.19
CA TYR A 59 9.56 7.49 -10.53
C TYR A 59 10.66 7.39 -11.60
N LYS A 60 11.67 8.26 -11.54
CA LYS A 60 12.85 8.23 -12.44
C LYS A 60 13.55 6.87 -12.43
N LYS A 61 13.71 6.27 -11.24
CA LYS A 61 14.29 4.93 -11.09
C LYS A 61 13.45 3.86 -11.79
N ARG A 62 12.12 3.97 -11.72
CA ARG A 62 11.16 3.04 -12.37
C ARG A 62 11.25 3.11 -13.89
N VAL A 63 11.24 4.33 -14.45
CA VAL A 63 11.38 4.56 -15.89
C VAL A 63 12.71 4.02 -16.38
N ARG A 64 13.81 4.32 -15.66
CA ARG A 64 15.15 3.81 -15.97
C ARG A 64 15.18 2.29 -16.03
N ASP A 65 14.69 1.61 -15.00
CA ASP A 65 14.78 0.16 -14.90
C ASP A 65 13.92 -0.51 -16.01
N GLY A 66 12.79 0.09 -16.39
CA GLY A 66 11.97 -0.36 -17.54
C GLY A 66 12.69 -0.18 -18.88
N LEU A 67 13.25 1.01 -19.12
CA LEU A 67 13.92 1.35 -20.39
C LEU A 67 15.21 0.55 -20.58
N LEU A 68 15.99 0.37 -19.52
CA LEU A 68 17.21 -0.44 -19.51
C LEU A 68 16.88 -1.92 -19.74
N THR A 69 15.77 -2.41 -19.19
CA THR A 69 15.30 -3.79 -19.46
C THR A 69 14.95 -3.98 -20.93
N VAL A 70 14.29 -3.02 -21.58
CA VAL A 70 13.99 -3.10 -23.03
C VAL A 70 15.28 -3.18 -23.83
N ILE A 71 16.26 -2.33 -23.53
CA ILE A 71 17.56 -2.30 -24.24
C ILE A 71 18.28 -3.64 -24.09
N ILE A 72 18.40 -4.17 -22.86
CA ILE A 72 19.04 -5.47 -22.61
C ILE A 72 18.30 -6.60 -23.34
N MET A 73 16.97 -6.61 -23.30
CA MET A 73 16.19 -7.68 -23.93
C MET A 73 16.33 -7.66 -25.46
N VAL A 74 16.37 -6.48 -26.08
CA VAL A 74 16.64 -6.32 -27.51
C VAL A 74 18.03 -6.85 -27.88
N PHE A 75 19.05 -6.60 -27.07
CA PHE A 75 20.40 -7.15 -27.28
C PHE A 75 20.47 -8.68 -27.11
N ILE A 76 19.69 -9.26 -26.20
CA ILE A 76 19.61 -10.72 -26.02
C ILE A 76 18.94 -11.38 -27.24
N PHE A 77 17.90 -10.75 -27.80
CA PHE A 77 17.17 -11.27 -28.96
C PHE A 77 17.78 -10.91 -30.32
N LEU A 78 18.91 -10.20 -30.37
CA LEU A 78 19.56 -9.75 -31.61
C LEU A 78 19.89 -10.90 -32.58
N SER A 79 20.19 -12.09 -32.04
CA SER A 79 20.52 -13.29 -32.82
C SER A 79 19.29 -13.97 -33.46
N LYS A 80 18.07 -13.64 -33.03
CA LYS A 80 16.80 -14.20 -33.54
C LYS A 80 15.71 -13.12 -33.63
N LEU A 81 16.02 -12.00 -34.28
CA LEU A 81 15.07 -10.89 -34.43
C LEU A 81 13.90 -11.30 -35.33
N ASN A 82 12.74 -11.54 -34.71
CA ASN A 82 11.45 -11.66 -35.35
C ASN A 82 10.54 -10.52 -34.87
N PHE A 83 9.53 -10.13 -35.64
CA PHE A 83 8.58 -9.08 -35.25
C PHE A 83 7.94 -9.38 -33.87
N ILE A 84 7.66 -10.65 -33.60
CA ILE A 84 7.12 -11.15 -32.32
C ILE A 84 8.11 -10.92 -31.16
N SER A 85 9.41 -11.15 -31.36
CA SER A 85 10.40 -10.97 -30.30
C SER A 85 10.61 -9.48 -29.96
N VAL A 86 10.48 -8.59 -30.94
CA VAL A 86 10.53 -7.13 -30.70
C VAL A 86 9.33 -6.69 -29.86
N ILE A 87 8.12 -7.12 -30.21
CA ILE A 87 6.90 -6.84 -29.41
C ILE A 87 7.04 -7.39 -27.99
N ALA A 88 7.54 -8.62 -27.84
CA ALA A 88 7.76 -9.23 -26.54
C ALA A 88 8.71 -8.41 -25.65
N CYS A 89 9.76 -7.78 -26.21
CA CYS A 89 10.67 -6.92 -25.47
C CYS A 89 9.97 -5.69 -24.88
N PHE A 90 9.11 -5.02 -25.66
CA PHE A 90 8.31 -3.89 -25.17
C PHE A 90 7.32 -4.30 -24.08
N ILE A 91 6.67 -5.46 -24.23
CA ILE A 91 5.75 -6.01 -23.22
C ILE A 91 6.50 -6.28 -21.91
N VAL A 92 7.66 -6.93 -21.97
CA VAL A 92 8.48 -7.22 -20.78
C VAL A 92 8.98 -5.94 -20.12
N GLY A 93 9.41 -4.95 -20.90
CA GLY A 93 9.79 -3.63 -20.38
C GLY A 93 8.64 -2.93 -19.66
N TYR A 94 7.43 -2.95 -20.22
CA TYR A 94 6.23 -2.42 -19.58
C TYR A 94 5.88 -3.17 -18.29
N LEU A 95 6.02 -4.51 -18.26
CA LEU A 95 5.80 -5.31 -17.05
C LEU A 95 6.79 -4.94 -15.94
N VAL A 96 8.07 -4.76 -16.27
CA VAL A 96 9.09 -4.33 -15.29
C VAL A 96 8.81 -2.92 -14.79
N PHE A 97 8.41 -1.99 -15.66
CA PHE A 97 7.97 -0.66 -15.24
C PHE A 97 6.76 -0.70 -14.28
N LYS A 98 5.80 -1.60 -14.53
CA LYS A 98 4.57 -1.75 -13.72
C LYS A 98 4.76 -2.56 -12.44
N PHE A 99 5.86 -3.31 -12.33
CA PHE A 99 6.10 -4.20 -11.19
C PHE A 99 6.24 -3.45 -9.86
N PRO A 100 7.01 -2.35 -9.74
CA PRO A 100 7.09 -1.58 -8.49
C PRO A 100 5.75 -0.94 -8.11
N TYR A 101 4.98 -0.42 -9.07
CA TYR A 101 3.62 0.08 -8.81
C TYR A 101 2.71 -1.03 -8.26
N THR A 102 2.75 -2.22 -8.86
CA THR A 102 1.96 -3.38 -8.41
C THR A 102 2.37 -3.81 -7.00
N GLN A 103 3.66 -3.74 -6.66
CA GLN A 103 4.14 -4.00 -5.30
C GLN A 103 3.65 -2.95 -4.30
N LEU A 104 3.68 -1.66 -4.66
CA LEU A 104 3.15 -0.58 -3.84
C LEU A 104 1.64 -0.77 -3.60
N LYS A 105 0.89 -1.10 -4.65
CA LYS A 105 -0.55 -1.39 -4.57
C LYS A 105 -0.85 -2.62 -3.72
N ARG A 106 -0.04 -3.68 -3.83
CA ARG A 106 -0.16 -4.87 -2.96
C ARG A 106 0.18 -4.55 -1.52
N TYR A 107 1.23 -3.76 -1.27
CA TYR A 107 1.60 -3.30 0.07
C TYR A 107 0.46 -2.49 0.70
N TYR A 108 -0.09 -1.53 -0.04
CA TYR A 108 -1.26 -0.76 0.40
C TYR A 108 -2.47 -1.67 0.65
N LYS A 109 -2.79 -2.60 -0.25
CA LYS A 109 -3.92 -3.54 -0.08
C LYS A 109 -3.73 -4.50 1.11
N SER A 110 -2.49 -4.93 1.36
CA SER A 110 -2.14 -5.79 2.50
C SER A 110 -2.22 -5.03 3.81
N ASN A 111 -1.76 -3.76 3.83
CA ASN A 111 -1.89 -2.89 4.99
C ASN A 111 -3.31 -2.38 5.18
N LEU A 112 -4.17 -2.35 4.15
CA LEU A 112 -5.58 -1.95 4.26
C LEU A 112 -6.33 -2.74 5.32
N HIS A 113 -5.99 -4.02 5.49
CA HIS A 113 -6.52 -4.84 6.56
C HIS A 113 -6.12 -4.31 7.96
N HIS A 114 -4.85 -3.99 8.15
CA HIS A 114 -4.37 -3.36 9.38
C HIS A 114 -4.96 -1.95 9.60
N ILE A 115 -5.12 -1.17 8.53
CA ILE A 115 -5.78 0.15 8.52
C ILE A 115 -7.23 0.03 9.00
N ASN A 116 -7.98 -0.96 8.50
CA ASN A 116 -9.37 -1.24 8.91
C ASN A 116 -9.48 -1.52 10.41
N LEU A 117 -8.46 -2.18 10.99
CA LEU A 117 -8.42 -2.45 12.43
C LEU A 117 -8.06 -1.20 13.24
N MET A 118 -7.28 -0.26 12.71
CA MET A 118 -6.79 0.92 13.43
C MET A 118 -7.75 2.11 13.40
N LEU A 119 -8.50 2.32 12.30
CA LEU A 119 -9.39 3.48 12.17
C LEU A 119 -10.40 3.63 13.33
N PRO A 120 -11.08 2.58 13.81
CA PRO A 120 -12.02 2.72 14.92
C PRO A 120 -11.35 3.19 16.22
N TYR A 121 -10.09 2.79 16.46
CA TYR A 121 -9.33 3.25 17.63
C TYR A 121 -8.91 4.71 17.47
N TYR A 122 -8.49 5.12 16.28
CA TYR A 122 -8.24 6.52 15.97
C TYR A 122 -9.50 7.36 16.20
N LEU A 123 -10.64 6.93 15.68
CA LEU A 123 -11.91 7.66 15.83
C LEU A 123 -12.38 7.71 17.29
N LYS A 124 -12.03 6.70 18.11
CA LYS A 124 -12.24 6.76 19.56
C LYS A 124 -11.36 7.80 20.24
N SER A 125 -10.09 7.92 19.84
CA SER A 125 -9.22 8.98 20.35
C SER A 125 -9.69 10.37 19.92
N LEU A 126 -10.19 10.48 18.69
CA LEU A 126 -10.76 11.70 18.15
C LEU A 126 -12.06 12.10 18.88
N GLU A 127 -12.92 11.14 19.23
CA GLU A 127 -14.11 11.37 20.06
C GLU A 127 -13.75 12.08 21.37
N ILE A 128 -12.72 11.61 22.07
CA ILE A 128 -12.25 12.20 23.32
C ILE A 128 -11.78 13.64 23.09
N LEU A 129 -11.06 13.89 22.00
CA LEU A 129 -10.60 15.24 21.66
C LEU A 129 -11.75 16.19 21.34
N ILE A 130 -12.77 15.73 20.61
CA ILE A 130 -13.94 16.55 20.24
C ILE A 130 -14.80 16.93 21.47
N GLN A 131 -14.76 16.15 22.54
CA GLN A 131 -15.42 16.53 23.80
C GLN A 131 -14.80 17.79 24.42
N HIS A 132 -13.51 18.02 24.22
CA HIS A 132 -12.75 19.13 24.83
C HIS A 132 -12.40 20.25 23.84
N TYR A 133 -12.44 19.99 22.53
CA TYR A 133 -12.04 20.91 21.47
C TYR A 133 -13.10 21.00 20.35
N THR A 134 -12.99 22.01 19.50
CA THR A 134 -13.77 22.05 18.26
C THR A 134 -13.30 20.96 17.30
N VAL A 135 -14.15 20.53 16.35
CA VAL A 135 -13.81 19.45 15.41
C VAL A 135 -12.51 19.73 14.63
N PRO A 136 -12.28 20.93 14.05
CA PRO A 136 -11.02 21.22 13.34
C PRO A 136 -9.78 21.16 14.25
N VAL A 137 -9.89 21.68 15.48
CA VAL A 137 -8.79 21.66 16.45
C VAL A 137 -8.52 20.24 16.94
N ALA A 138 -9.57 19.43 17.13
CA ALA A 138 -9.44 18.03 17.50
C ALA A 138 -8.74 17.21 16.41
N LEU A 139 -9.07 17.44 15.13
CA LEU A 139 -8.39 16.82 13.98
C LEU A 139 -6.91 17.21 13.92
N THR A 140 -6.59 18.48 14.16
CA THR A 140 -5.19 18.95 14.18
C THR A 140 -4.40 18.28 15.30
N ARG A 141 -4.97 18.18 16.50
CA ARG A 141 -4.33 17.54 17.65
C ARG A 141 -4.20 16.02 17.47
N SER A 142 -5.13 15.38 16.77
CA SER A 142 -5.14 13.94 16.57
C SER A 142 -4.07 13.45 15.60
N ILE A 143 -3.43 14.31 14.78
CA ILE A 143 -2.31 13.94 13.90
C ILE A 143 -1.21 13.22 14.68
N LYS A 144 -0.87 13.70 15.88
CA LYS A 144 0.22 13.13 16.71
C LYS A 144 -0.05 11.69 17.13
N THR A 145 -1.32 11.35 17.32
CA THR A 145 -1.78 10.02 17.77
C THR A 145 -2.34 9.18 16.63
N ALA A 146 -2.39 9.72 15.41
CA ALA A 146 -2.89 9.03 14.24
C ALA A 146 -1.88 7.98 13.76
N PRO A 147 -2.34 6.81 13.28
CA PRO A 147 -1.53 5.90 12.49
C PRO A 147 -0.81 6.63 11.35
N ASP A 148 0.45 6.30 11.10
CA ASP A 148 1.30 6.99 10.11
C ASP A 148 0.67 7.06 8.72
N ILE A 149 -0.11 6.04 8.37
CA ILE A 149 -0.79 5.93 7.07
C ILE A 149 -1.87 7.02 6.90
N PHE A 150 -2.50 7.48 7.99
CA PHE A 150 -3.55 8.52 7.94
C PHE A 150 -2.99 9.95 8.04
N LYS A 151 -1.78 10.13 8.58
CA LYS A 151 -1.17 11.46 8.75
C LYS A 151 -1.19 12.33 7.48
N PRO A 152 -0.71 11.87 6.31
CA PRO A 152 -0.71 12.71 5.11
C PRO A 152 -2.12 13.09 4.65
N GLY A 153 -3.09 12.18 4.79
CA GLY A 153 -4.50 12.45 4.50
C GLY A 153 -5.14 13.44 5.45
N LEU A 154 -4.82 13.35 6.74
CA LEU A 154 -5.29 14.27 7.77
C LEU A 154 -4.70 15.67 7.57
N GLU A 155 -3.42 15.77 7.21
CA GLU A 155 -2.77 17.04 6.87
C GLU A 155 -3.45 17.71 5.67
N ARG A 156 -3.75 16.97 4.59
CA ARG A 156 -4.53 17.50 3.46
C ARG A 156 -5.93 17.95 3.86
N LEU A 157 -6.63 17.16 4.68
CA LEU A 157 -7.94 17.50 5.21
C LEU A 157 -7.90 18.82 5.98
N ILE A 158 -6.94 18.97 6.89
CA ILE A 158 -6.77 20.17 7.72
C ILE A 158 -6.38 21.36 6.85
N ASN A 159 -5.44 21.21 5.93
CA ASN A 159 -5.04 22.29 5.02
C ASN A 159 -6.22 22.83 4.19
N LYS A 160 -7.14 21.95 3.74
CA LYS A 160 -8.37 22.38 3.06
C LYS A 160 -9.32 23.14 4.01
N ILE A 161 -9.51 22.64 5.23
CA ILE A 161 -10.36 23.28 6.25
C ILE A 161 -9.80 24.65 6.65
N ASP A 162 -8.50 24.73 6.93
CA ASP A 162 -7.79 25.97 7.30
C ASP A 162 -7.72 26.95 6.13
N GLY A 163 -7.72 26.44 4.89
CA GLY A 163 -7.89 27.22 3.65
C GLY A 163 -9.30 27.82 3.48
N GLY A 164 -10.21 27.60 4.42
CA GLY A 164 -11.56 28.17 4.42
C GLY A 164 -12.61 27.34 3.69
N ASP A 165 -12.30 26.08 3.32
CA ASP A 165 -13.29 25.18 2.72
C ASP A 165 -14.30 24.72 3.78
N SER A 166 -15.49 25.32 3.77
CA SER A 166 -16.59 24.99 4.65
C SER A 166 -17.49 23.87 4.11
N THR A 167 -17.13 23.22 3.01
CA THR A 167 -17.92 22.15 2.41
C THR A 167 -17.68 20.80 3.10
N VAL A 168 -18.50 19.80 2.75
CA VAL A 168 -18.32 18.42 3.22
C VAL A 168 -17.15 17.73 2.49
N GLU A 169 -16.69 18.28 1.36
CA GLU A 169 -15.77 17.62 0.43
C GLU A 169 -14.44 17.18 1.08
N PRO A 170 -13.76 18.02 1.88
CA PRO A 170 -12.51 17.61 2.54
C PRO A 170 -12.68 16.32 3.35
N TYR A 171 -13.79 16.21 4.08
CA TYR A 171 -14.12 15.04 4.89
C TYR A 171 -14.41 13.80 4.03
N MET A 172 -15.03 14.00 2.86
CA MET A 172 -15.38 12.89 1.95
C MET A 172 -14.17 12.41 1.17
N ASP A 173 -13.29 13.30 0.75
CA ASP A 173 -12.06 12.96 0.06
C ASP A 173 -11.18 12.08 0.94
N PHE A 174 -11.03 12.43 2.23
CA PHE A 174 -10.35 11.59 3.19
C PHE A 174 -10.96 10.18 3.29
N ALA A 175 -12.30 10.06 3.40
CA ALA A 175 -12.94 8.75 3.50
C ALA A 175 -12.91 7.93 2.20
N LYS A 176 -12.83 8.58 1.02
CA LYS A 176 -12.61 7.91 -0.26
C LYS A 176 -11.19 7.38 -0.39
N GLU A 177 -10.21 8.17 0.05
CA GLU A 177 -8.80 7.81 0.02
C GLU A 177 -8.46 6.67 0.99
N TYR A 178 -9.16 6.62 2.12
CA TYR A 178 -9.05 5.56 3.12
C TYR A 178 -10.39 4.85 3.31
N PRO A 179 -10.80 3.99 2.35
CA PRO A 179 -12.11 3.35 2.36
C PRO A 179 -12.16 2.26 3.44
N VAL A 180 -12.54 2.67 4.66
CA VAL A 180 -12.81 1.77 5.77
C VAL A 180 -14.30 1.61 5.96
N ARG A 181 -14.74 0.46 6.47
CA ARG A 181 -16.15 0.19 6.76
C ARG A 181 -16.76 1.32 7.60
N ASP A 182 -17.86 1.90 7.11
CA ASP A 182 -18.60 3.03 7.68
C ASP A 182 -17.85 4.38 7.79
N SER A 183 -16.61 4.49 7.29
CA SER A 183 -15.80 5.73 7.32
C SER A 183 -16.53 6.95 6.76
N MET A 184 -17.16 6.82 5.59
CA MET A 184 -17.94 7.88 4.94
C MET A 184 -19.09 8.41 5.83
N ARG A 185 -19.73 7.53 6.61
CA ARG A 185 -20.80 7.95 7.53
C ARG A 185 -20.20 8.73 8.70
N MET A 186 -19.07 8.27 9.23
CA MET A 186 -18.40 8.90 10.36
C MET A 186 -17.81 10.27 10.00
N MET A 187 -17.19 10.40 8.83
CA MET A 187 -16.66 11.67 8.35
C MET A 187 -17.79 12.69 8.10
N ARG A 188 -18.95 12.26 7.60
CA ARG A 188 -20.15 13.14 7.50
C ARG A 188 -20.67 13.56 8.86
N LEU A 189 -20.68 12.65 9.84
CA LEU A 189 -21.08 12.98 11.21
C LEU A 189 -20.11 14.00 11.83
N LEU A 190 -18.80 13.81 11.65
CA LEU A 190 -17.78 14.77 12.12
C LEU A 190 -17.98 16.16 11.53
N TYR A 191 -18.23 16.25 10.22
CA TYR A 191 -18.56 17.51 9.57
C TYR A 191 -19.82 18.17 10.17
N ARG A 192 -20.92 17.41 10.31
CA ARG A 192 -22.16 17.92 10.93
C ARG A 192 -21.94 18.42 12.34
N LEU A 193 -21.09 17.74 13.10
CA LEU A 193 -20.74 18.09 14.47
C LEU A 193 -19.86 19.34 14.55
N GLY A 194 -19.09 19.62 13.49
CA GLY A 194 -18.37 20.87 13.29
C GLY A 194 -19.28 22.06 12.94
N LEU A 195 -20.40 21.82 12.25
CA LEU A 195 -21.38 22.86 11.88
C LEU A 195 -22.51 23.07 12.89
N GLY A 196 -22.77 22.10 13.78
CA GLY A 196 -23.99 22.04 14.58
C GLY A 196 -24.09 23.12 15.68
N SER A 197 -25.30 23.64 15.90
CA SER A 197 -25.66 24.45 17.06
C SER A 197 -25.51 23.64 18.36
N GLN A 198 -25.17 24.33 19.46
CA GLN A 198 -24.84 23.72 20.76
C GLN A 198 -25.91 22.74 21.29
N GLU A 199 -27.19 22.94 20.98
CA GLU A 199 -28.30 22.11 21.47
C GLU A 199 -28.23 20.65 20.99
N ASN A 200 -27.87 20.41 19.73
CA ASN A 200 -27.83 19.05 19.16
C ASN A 200 -26.46 18.39 19.27
N LYS A 201 -25.46 19.11 19.79
CA LYS A 201 -24.06 18.63 19.85
C LYS A 201 -23.94 17.39 20.72
N GLN A 202 -24.63 17.36 21.87
CA GLN A 202 -24.54 16.25 22.82
C GLN A 202 -25.16 14.97 22.27
N GLU A 203 -26.31 15.08 21.60
CA GLU A 203 -26.98 13.95 20.96
C GLU A 203 -26.15 13.41 19.77
N GLN A 204 -25.62 14.30 18.94
CA GLN A 204 -24.75 13.92 17.82
C GLN A 204 -23.44 13.27 18.29
N LEU A 205 -22.86 13.76 19.39
CA LEU A 205 -21.70 13.13 20.04
C LEU A 205 -22.04 11.73 20.56
N MET A 206 -23.21 11.55 21.16
CA MET A 206 -23.64 10.24 21.64
C MET A 206 -23.85 9.26 20.49
N MET A 207 -24.46 9.70 19.38
CA MET A 207 -24.59 8.89 18.17
C MET A 207 -23.22 8.55 17.55
N PHE A 208 -22.30 9.50 17.50
CA PHE A 208 -20.92 9.28 17.05
C PHE A 208 -20.22 8.23 17.94
N SER A 209 -20.29 8.38 19.27
CA SER A 209 -19.71 7.47 20.25
C SER A 209 -20.23 6.03 20.13
N ARG A 210 -21.55 5.86 19.98
CA ARG A 210 -22.17 4.54 19.75
C ARG A 210 -21.65 3.90 18.47
N THR A 211 -21.53 4.69 17.39
CA THR A 211 -21.03 4.21 16.09
C THR A 211 -19.56 3.79 16.18
N VAL A 212 -18.70 4.62 16.78
CA VAL A 212 -17.29 4.31 17.04
C VAL A 212 -17.15 3.02 17.83
N SER A 213 -17.94 2.86 18.89
CA SER A 213 -17.89 1.68 19.77
C SER A 213 -18.32 0.40 19.04
N ALA A 214 -19.39 0.47 18.23
CA ALA A 214 -19.82 -0.65 17.40
C ALA A 214 -18.74 -1.09 16.40
N LEU A 215 -18.06 -0.12 15.75
CA LEU A 215 -16.95 -0.41 14.85
C LEU A 215 -15.76 -1.02 15.57
N GLN A 216 -15.43 -0.50 16.75
CA GLN A 216 -14.34 -1.03 17.56
C GLN A 216 -14.62 -2.49 17.98
N ASN A 217 -15.83 -2.79 18.43
CA ASN A 217 -16.23 -4.15 18.79
C ASN A 217 -16.09 -5.11 17.60
N LYS A 218 -16.56 -4.70 16.42
CA LYS A 218 -16.46 -5.52 15.22
C LYS A 218 -15.01 -5.71 14.75
N SER A 219 -14.15 -4.70 14.90
CA SER A 219 -12.71 -4.86 14.63
C SER A 219 -12.01 -5.76 15.66
N ARG A 220 -12.46 -5.76 16.93
CA ARG A 220 -12.01 -6.71 17.95
C ARG A 220 -12.44 -8.13 17.59
N GLU A 221 -13.71 -8.35 17.26
CA GLU A 221 -14.24 -9.65 16.82
C GLU A 221 -13.44 -10.21 15.64
N GLN A 222 -13.15 -9.38 14.64
CA GLN A 222 -12.34 -9.78 13.49
C GLN A 222 -10.91 -10.21 13.91
N LYS A 223 -10.26 -9.43 14.79
CA LYS A 223 -8.95 -9.78 15.34
C LYS A 223 -8.98 -11.08 16.16
N TYR A 224 -10.06 -11.32 16.90
CA TYR A 224 -10.24 -12.58 17.64
C TYR A 224 -10.45 -13.76 16.69
N LYS A 225 -11.26 -13.59 15.64
CA LYS A 225 -11.50 -14.61 14.63
C LYS A 225 -10.22 -14.99 13.88
N GLU A 226 -9.41 -14.02 13.48
CA GLU A 226 -8.12 -14.27 12.82
C GLU A 226 -7.14 -15.01 13.72
N ARG A 227 -7.09 -14.66 15.00
CA ARG A 227 -6.29 -15.40 16.00
C ARG A 227 -6.79 -16.83 16.15
N LEU A 228 -8.11 -17.03 16.21
CA LEU A 228 -8.72 -18.34 16.31
C LEU A 228 -8.41 -19.19 15.08
N GLU A 229 -8.61 -18.67 13.87
CA GLU A 229 -8.28 -19.37 12.61
C GLU A 229 -6.77 -19.71 12.53
N THR A 230 -5.90 -18.80 12.99
CA THR A 230 -4.45 -19.08 13.04
C THR A 230 -4.13 -20.19 14.04
N MET A 231 -4.79 -20.21 15.20
CA MET A 231 -4.63 -21.27 16.20
C MET A 231 -5.20 -22.61 15.70
N GLU A 232 -6.33 -22.57 15.01
CA GLU A 232 -6.98 -23.74 14.40
C GLU A 232 -6.07 -24.34 13.32
N ASN A 233 -5.55 -23.54 12.40
CA ASN A 233 -4.62 -24.01 11.37
C ASN A 233 -3.33 -24.61 11.96
N LYS A 234 -2.78 -24.00 13.02
CA LYS A 234 -1.60 -24.56 13.72
C LYS A 234 -1.92 -25.89 14.40
N THR A 235 -3.09 -25.99 15.01
CA THR A 235 -3.55 -27.23 15.66
C THR A 235 -3.79 -28.33 14.63
N MET A 236 -4.44 -28.00 13.51
CA MET A 236 -4.64 -28.91 12.38
C MET A 236 -3.30 -29.39 11.80
N MET A 237 -2.33 -28.49 11.61
CA MET A 237 -0.99 -28.86 11.14
C MET A 237 -0.26 -29.76 12.14
N MET A 238 -0.37 -29.48 13.44
CA MET A 238 0.21 -30.32 14.49
C MET A 238 -0.42 -31.72 14.49
N LEU A 239 -1.75 -31.82 14.45
CA LEU A 239 -2.48 -33.09 14.39
C LEU A 239 -2.12 -33.90 13.13
N GLY A 240 -2.01 -33.24 11.98
CA GLY A 240 -1.59 -33.88 10.74
C GLY A 240 -0.15 -34.39 10.79
N ALA A 241 0.78 -33.59 11.33
CA ALA A 241 2.19 -33.97 11.44
C ALA A 241 2.42 -35.09 12.46
N THR A 242 1.78 -35.04 13.63
CA THR A 242 1.93 -36.09 14.65
C THR A 242 1.18 -37.36 14.27
N GLY A 243 -0.07 -37.25 13.78
CA GLY A 243 -0.84 -38.40 13.31
C GLY A 243 -0.19 -39.10 12.12
N GLY A 244 0.26 -38.33 11.12
CA GLY A 244 1.02 -38.86 9.98
C GLY A 244 2.36 -39.46 10.39
N GLY A 245 3.11 -38.80 11.28
CA GLY A 245 4.39 -39.29 11.78
C GLY A 245 4.27 -40.61 12.55
N ILE A 246 3.26 -40.76 13.40
CA ILE A 246 3.01 -42.01 14.14
C ILE A 246 2.63 -43.14 13.18
N LEU A 247 1.75 -42.88 12.20
CA LEU A 247 1.38 -43.88 11.20
C LEU A 247 2.58 -44.35 10.36
N LEU A 248 3.47 -43.42 10.00
CA LEU A 248 4.69 -43.72 9.23
C LEU A 248 5.68 -44.55 10.06
N LEU A 249 5.86 -44.21 11.35
CA LEU A 249 6.67 -45.00 12.27
C LEU A 249 6.10 -46.41 12.48
N LEU A 250 4.78 -46.55 12.61
CA LEU A 250 4.13 -47.86 12.72
C LEU A 250 4.31 -48.70 11.44
N LEU A 251 4.17 -48.09 10.26
CA LEU A 251 4.42 -48.75 8.98
C LEU A 251 5.87 -49.23 8.84
N LEU A 252 6.84 -48.37 9.16
CA LEU A 252 8.25 -48.75 9.16
C LEU A 252 8.54 -49.87 10.16
N SER A 253 7.96 -49.81 11.35
CA SER A 253 8.10 -50.86 12.36
C SER A 253 7.51 -52.19 11.89
N MET A 254 6.35 -52.18 11.22
CA MET A 254 5.76 -53.39 10.63
C MET A 254 6.60 -53.94 9.47
N MET A 255 7.17 -53.06 8.64
CA MET A 255 8.07 -53.48 7.55
C MET A 255 9.36 -54.09 8.08
N MET A 256 9.96 -53.53 9.14
CA MET A 256 11.15 -54.11 9.78
C MET A 256 10.84 -55.46 10.43
N MET A 257 9.66 -55.65 11.03
CA MET A 257 9.24 -56.95 11.57
C MET A 257 8.92 -58.00 10.48
N MET A 258 8.52 -57.58 9.27
CA MET A 258 8.29 -58.50 8.14
C MET A 258 9.56 -58.83 7.33
N GLN A 259 10.65 -58.09 7.51
CA GLN A 259 11.95 -58.34 6.85
C GLN A 259 12.94 -59.15 7.71
N ILE A 260 12.49 -59.68 8.85
CA ILE A 260 13.13 -60.75 9.64
C ILE A 260 12.31 -62.02 9.41
#